data_AF-A0A968MBE1-F1
#
_entry.id   AF-A0A968MBE1-F1
#
_cell.length_a   1.000
_cell.length_b   1.000
_cell.length_c   1.000
_cell.angle_alpha   90.00
_cell.angle_beta   90.00
_cell.angle_gamma   90.00
#
_symmetry.space_group_name_H-M   'P 1'
#
loop_
_entity.id
_entity.type
_entity.pdbx_description
1 polymer ?
#
loop_
_entity_poly.entity_id
_entity_poly.type
_entity_poly.pdbx_seq_one_letter_code
_entity_poly.pdbx_strand_id
1 'polypeptide(L)'
;MGIDIKNENHSSNGKNYPQWGIGDAKLDWRRAAQKAGQAINQTNPNILIFVSGIENGQNDCSKDKDMMWGENFMPIECYPVDFEYIPKDKLILTPHIYGLDVYPDISYFSSKDFPNNLQPKWEEHFGYLTEKGYTIIPGEFGSKYGTTTNTGTGDTKDVVLQDKLIDYFIDKEICNFFYWSYNPNSDDTGGLVEDDWQTPISSKIDNLQKLIQYCNQQEN
;
A
#
# COMPACT_ATOMS: atom_id res chain seq x y z
N MET A 1 -7.32 -11.52 13.44
CA MET A 1 -6.04 -10.96 13.93
C MET A 1 -4.96 -11.35 12.94
N GLY A 2 -4.12 -10.42 12.55
CA GLY A 2 -3.04 -10.65 11.59
C GLY A 2 -1.71 -10.10 12.09
N ILE A 3 -0.62 -10.50 11.45
CA ILE A 3 0.73 -9.97 11.66
C ILE A 3 1.21 -9.42 10.32
N ASP A 4 1.45 -8.11 10.26
CA ASP A 4 2.35 -7.54 9.26
C ASP A 4 3.77 -7.91 9.66
N ILE A 5 4.38 -8.77 8.85
CA ILE A 5 5.66 -9.39 9.18
C ILE A 5 6.83 -8.42 9.06
N LYS A 6 6.71 -7.35 8.26
CA LYS A 6 7.70 -6.28 8.18
C LYS A 6 7.14 -5.11 7.35
N ASN A 7 7.06 -3.94 8.00
CA ASN A 7 6.74 -2.67 7.35
C ASN A 7 7.71 -2.37 6.20
N GLU A 8 7.18 -1.94 5.06
CA GLU A 8 7.88 -1.25 3.96
C GLU A 8 9.25 -1.85 3.59
N ASN A 9 9.31 -2.82 2.69
CA ASN A 9 10.58 -3.44 2.31
C ASN A 9 11.37 -2.58 1.33
N HIS A 10 12.23 -1.73 1.90
CA HIS A 10 13.08 -0.79 1.19
C HIS A 10 14.55 -0.83 1.66
N SER A 11 15.40 -0.10 0.95
CA SER A 11 16.81 0.16 1.22
C SER A 11 16.94 1.40 2.09
N SER A 12 17.59 1.25 3.23
CA SER A 12 17.90 2.38 4.11
C SER A 12 19.13 3.20 3.69
N ASN A 13 19.86 2.78 2.65
CA ASN A 13 21.15 3.39 2.28
C ASN A 13 21.35 3.57 0.77
N GLY A 14 20.30 3.41 -0.02
CA GLY A 14 20.36 3.44 -1.48
C GLY A 14 21.17 2.29 -2.09
N LYS A 15 21.39 1.21 -1.34
CA LYS A 15 22.09 -0.03 -1.74
C LYS A 15 21.37 -1.24 -1.15
N ASN A 16 21.69 -2.45 -1.61
CA ASN A 16 21.13 -3.69 -1.03
C ASN A 16 19.59 -3.68 -0.93
N TYR A 17 18.96 -3.14 -1.97
CA TYR A 17 17.52 -3.11 -2.13
C TYR A 17 16.90 -4.48 -1.90
N PRO A 18 15.85 -4.61 -1.08
CA PRO A 18 15.06 -5.82 -1.01
C PRO A 18 14.59 -6.24 -2.39
N GLN A 19 14.74 -7.51 -2.68
CA GLN A 19 14.47 -8.11 -3.97
C GLN A 19 13.31 -9.09 -3.85
N TRP A 20 12.73 -9.48 -4.98
CA TRP A 20 11.70 -10.50 -5.02
C TRP A 20 12.01 -11.49 -6.13
N GLY A 21 12.44 -12.70 -5.75
CA GLY A 21 12.63 -13.82 -6.68
C GLY A 21 13.88 -13.84 -7.55
N ILE A 22 14.78 -12.85 -7.44
CA ILE A 22 15.98 -12.75 -8.32
C ILE A 22 17.24 -13.42 -7.76
N GLY A 23 17.12 -14.18 -6.67
CA GLY A 23 18.06 -15.25 -6.31
C GLY A 23 19.08 -14.95 -5.20
N ASP A 24 19.34 -13.70 -4.84
CA ASP A 24 20.16 -13.42 -3.65
C ASP A 24 19.33 -13.68 -2.38
N ALA A 25 19.60 -14.82 -1.74
CA ALA A 25 18.90 -15.24 -0.54
C ALA A 25 18.97 -14.24 0.63
N LYS A 26 19.94 -13.31 0.64
CA LYS A 26 20.06 -12.28 1.68
C LYS A 26 19.13 -11.09 1.44
N LEU A 27 18.78 -10.83 0.19
CA LEU A 27 17.95 -9.68 -0.21
C LEU A 27 16.54 -10.10 -0.63
N ASP A 28 16.30 -11.39 -0.90
CA ASP A 28 15.02 -11.90 -1.38
C ASP A 28 13.93 -11.87 -0.29
N TRP A 29 13.15 -10.79 -0.29
CA TRP A 29 12.04 -10.57 0.61
C TRP A 29 10.99 -11.67 0.51
N ARG A 30 10.68 -12.17 -0.69
CA ARG A 30 9.74 -13.28 -0.88
C ARG A 30 10.12 -14.49 -0.02
N ARG A 31 11.41 -14.85 -0.03
CA ARG A 31 11.93 -15.98 0.77
C ARG A 31 11.88 -15.71 2.26
N ALA A 32 12.20 -14.48 2.68
CA ALA A 32 12.11 -14.08 4.08
C ALA A 32 10.65 -14.11 4.58
N ALA A 33 9.73 -13.59 3.78
CA ALA A 33 8.29 -13.61 4.04
C ALA A 33 7.76 -15.04 4.16
N GLN A 34 8.11 -15.93 3.22
CA GLN A 34 7.73 -17.35 3.29
C GLN A 34 8.23 -18.04 4.56
N LYS A 35 9.47 -17.78 4.99
CA LYS A 35 10.00 -18.35 6.24
C LYS A 35 9.26 -17.82 7.47
N ALA A 36 9.02 -16.51 7.53
CA ALA A 36 8.29 -15.89 8.63
C ALA A 36 6.84 -16.40 8.69
N GLY A 37 6.14 -16.42 7.55
CA GLY A 37 4.78 -16.91 7.44
C GLY A 37 4.64 -18.40 7.79
N GLN A 38 5.59 -19.23 7.38
CA GLN A 38 5.63 -20.65 7.78
C GLN A 38 5.75 -20.79 9.30
N ALA A 39 6.67 -20.04 9.92
CA ALA A 39 6.86 -20.08 11.37
C ALA A 39 5.61 -19.59 12.14
N ILE A 40 4.99 -18.52 11.67
CA ILE A 40 3.73 -17.98 12.24
C ILE A 40 2.62 -19.02 12.13
N ASN A 41 2.41 -19.59 10.93
CA ASN A 41 1.34 -20.55 10.67
C ASN A 41 1.51 -21.84 11.48
N GLN A 42 2.76 -22.33 11.64
CA GLN A 42 3.07 -23.48 12.49
C GLN A 42 2.81 -23.22 13.97
N THR A 43 3.00 -21.97 14.42
CA THR A 43 2.77 -21.57 15.82
C THR A 43 1.29 -21.33 16.10
N ASN A 44 0.60 -20.65 15.19
CA ASN A 44 -0.83 -20.37 15.29
C ASN A 44 -1.48 -20.25 13.90
N PRO A 45 -2.15 -21.30 13.42
CA PRO A 45 -2.76 -21.30 12.08
C PRO A 45 -4.01 -20.41 11.96
N ASN A 46 -4.46 -19.75 13.05
CA ASN A 46 -5.59 -18.83 13.02
C ASN A 46 -5.20 -17.38 12.71
N ILE A 47 -3.90 -17.09 12.55
CA ILE A 47 -3.38 -15.75 12.28
C ILE A 47 -3.27 -15.51 10.77
N LEU A 48 -3.74 -14.34 10.33
CA LEU A 48 -3.49 -13.85 8.98
C LEU A 48 -2.07 -13.28 8.87
N ILE A 49 -1.45 -13.41 7.71
CA ILE A 49 -0.07 -13.01 7.43
C ILE A 49 -0.10 -11.93 6.36
N PHE A 50 0.22 -10.71 6.77
CA PHE A 50 0.27 -9.53 5.92
C PHE A 50 1.69 -9.38 5.39
N VAL A 51 1.84 -9.37 4.05
CA VAL A 51 3.12 -9.26 3.36
C VAL A 51 3.12 -7.97 2.55
N SER A 52 3.93 -7.00 2.97
CA SER A 52 4.18 -5.75 2.24
C SER A 52 5.03 -6.01 0.98
N GLY A 53 4.95 -5.12 -0.01
CA GLY A 53 5.73 -5.17 -1.24
C GLY A 53 7.19 -4.76 -1.03
N ILE A 54 7.92 -4.54 -2.12
CA ILE A 54 9.28 -3.97 -2.12
C ILE A 54 9.28 -2.56 -2.71
N GLU A 55 10.39 -1.82 -2.65
CA GLU A 55 10.45 -0.46 -3.23
C GLU A 55 10.87 -0.39 -4.71
N ASN A 56 11.45 -1.43 -5.30
CA ASN A 56 12.13 -1.28 -6.60
C ASN A 56 11.93 -2.43 -7.56
N GLY A 57 11.74 -2.09 -8.85
CA GLY A 57 11.73 -3.04 -9.94
C GLY A 57 13.14 -3.51 -10.32
N GLN A 58 13.36 -4.82 -10.31
CA GLN A 58 14.68 -5.43 -10.54
C GLN A 58 14.66 -6.62 -11.48
N ASN A 59 13.55 -6.88 -12.18
CA ASN A 59 13.45 -8.00 -13.13
C ASN A 59 12.47 -7.71 -14.26
N ASP A 60 12.37 -8.65 -15.19
CA ASP A 60 11.52 -8.53 -16.38
C ASP A 60 10.03 -8.33 -16.07
N CYS A 61 9.60 -8.70 -14.87
CA CYS A 61 8.22 -8.65 -14.41
C CYS A 61 8.00 -7.50 -13.42
N SER A 62 9.02 -6.67 -13.21
CA SER A 62 8.97 -5.47 -12.39
C SER A 62 9.98 -4.46 -12.94
N LYS A 63 9.54 -3.72 -13.96
CA LYS A 63 10.36 -2.78 -14.73
C LYS A 63 10.18 -1.33 -14.29
N ASP A 64 9.04 -1.00 -13.69
CA ASP A 64 8.83 0.33 -13.14
C ASP A 64 9.77 0.57 -11.94
N LYS A 65 10.25 1.80 -11.86
CA LYS A 65 11.15 2.30 -10.82
C LYS A 65 10.54 3.46 -10.04
N ASP A 66 9.43 4.03 -10.52
CA ASP A 66 8.67 5.05 -9.80
C ASP A 66 7.73 4.36 -8.82
N MET A 67 8.23 4.05 -7.64
CA MET A 67 7.57 3.17 -6.70
C MET A 67 7.81 3.60 -5.26
N MET A 68 6.80 3.41 -4.41
CA MET A 68 6.89 3.71 -2.99
C MET A 68 7.42 2.50 -2.22
N TRP A 69 7.88 2.75 -1.00
CA TRP A 69 8.27 1.66 -0.12
C TRP A 69 7.08 0.75 0.18
N GLY A 70 7.22 -0.56 -0.03
CA GLY A 70 6.14 -1.51 0.26
C GLY A 70 5.03 -1.61 -0.80
N GLU A 71 5.11 -0.86 -1.90
CA GLU A 71 4.08 -0.83 -2.94
C GLU A 71 4.23 -1.94 -3.98
N ASN A 72 5.47 -2.34 -4.32
CA ASN A 72 5.74 -3.15 -5.49
C ASN A 72 5.40 -4.63 -5.29
N PHE A 73 4.34 -5.09 -5.96
CA PHE A 73 3.99 -6.51 -6.08
C PHE A 73 4.07 -7.05 -7.49
N MET A 74 4.54 -6.26 -8.47
CA MET A 74 4.72 -6.71 -9.86
C MET A 74 5.52 -8.03 -9.98
N PRO A 75 6.61 -8.27 -9.20
CA PRO A 75 7.37 -9.52 -9.29
C PRO A 75 6.59 -10.80 -9.00
N ILE A 76 5.42 -10.72 -8.35
CA ILE A 76 4.57 -11.90 -8.07
C ILE A 76 4.15 -12.60 -9.36
N GLU A 77 4.02 -11.86 -10.48
CA GLU A 77 3.72 -12.42 -11.80
C GLU A 77 4.64 -13.60 -12.15
N CYS A 78 5.94 -13.44 -11.89
CA CYS A 78 6.97 -14.39 -12.28
C CYS A 78 7.47 -15.23 -11.11
N TYR A 79 7.34 -14.70 -9.90
CA TYR A 79 7.85 -15.31 -8.69
C TYR A 79 6.77 -15.27 -7.60
N PRO A 80 5.69 -16.07 -7.74
CA PRO A 80 4.57 -16.05 -6.81
C PRO A 80 4.99 -16.51 -5.41
N VAL A 81 4.27 -16.04 -4.39
CA VAL A 81 4.38 -16.60 -3.03
C VAL A 81 4.05 -18.09 -3.09
N ASP A 82 4.90 -18.91 -2.49
CA ASP A 82 4.68 -20.35 -2.42
C ASP A 82 3.71 -20.69 -1.28
N PHE A 83 2.56 -21.25 -1.65
CA PHE A 83 1.49 -21.56 -0.71
C PHE A 83 1.78 -22.76 0.20
N GLU A 84 2.85 -23.52 -0.04
CA GLU A 84 3.33 -24.51 0.93
C GLU A 84 3.88 -23.84 2.20
N TYR A 85 4.37 -22.60 2.08
CA TYR A 85 4.91 -21.83 3.20
C TYR A 85 3.87 -20.91 3.84
N ILE A 86 3.04 -20.26 3.02
CA ILE A 86 1.97 -19.37 3.48
C ILE A 86 0.66 -19.82 2.83
N PRO A 87 -0.25 -20.50 3.54
CA PRO A 87 -1.52 -20.92 2.94
C PRO A 87 -2.27 -19.73 2.33
N LYS A 88 -2.89 -19.95 1.16
CA LYS A 88 -3.52 -18.86 0.38
C LYS A 88 -4.60 -18.11 1.18
N ASP A 89 -5.37 -18.82 2.01
CA ASP A 89 -6.41 -18.27 2.88
C ASP A 89 -5.87 -17.53 4.12
N LYS A 90 -4.55 -17.54 4.32
CA LYS A 90 -3.85 -16.80 5.38
C LYS A 90 -3.07 -15.60 4.84
N LEU A 91 -2.76 -15.59 3.54
CA LEU A 91 -1.95 -14.53 2.92
C LEU A 91 -2.81 -13.31 2.61
N ILE A 92 -2.35 -12.16 3.09
CA ILE A 92 -2.84 -10.84 2.69
C ILE A 92 -1.66 -10.07 2.07
N LEU A 93 -1.85 -9.50 0.88
CA LEU A 93 -0.90 -8.56 0.30
C LEU A 93 -1.25 -7.15 0.76
N THR A 94 -0.28 -6.43 1.30
CA THR A 94 -0.52 -5.13 1.97
C THR A 94 0.30 -3.99 1.33
N PRO A 95 -0.16 -3.41 0.21
CA PRO A 95 0.53 -2.29 -0.42
C PRO A 95 0.44 -1.01 0.42
N HIS A 96 1.47 -0.19 0.31
CA HIS A 96 1.52 1.16 0.85
C HIS A 96 1.44 2.12 -0.34
N ILE A 97 0.46 3.02 -0.35
CA ILE A 97 0.18 3.91 -1.49
C ILE A 97 0.09 5.35 -1.00
N TYR A 98 0.96 6.21 -1.53
CA TYR A 98 1.04 7.60 -1.11
C TYR A 98 0.99 8.58 -2.30
N GLY A 99 0.85 9.86 -1.96
CA GLY A 99 0.82 10.96 -2.92
C GLY A 99 2.06 11.83 -2.90
N LEU A 100 1.93 13.02 -3.49
CA LEU A 100 3.01 14.00 -3.65
C LEU A 100 3.48 14.55 -2.29
N ASP A 101 2.62 14.57 -1.28
CA ASP A 101 2.96 15.02 0.07
C ASP A 101 4.06 14.15 0.71
N VAL A 102 4.17 12.87 0.31
CA VAL A 102 5.15 11.90 0.82
C VAL A 102 6.26 11.63 -0.19
N TYR A 103 5.89 11.39 -1.46
CA TYR A 103 6.83 11.04 -2.54
C TYR A 103 6.75 12.04 -3.70
N PRO A 104 7.26 13.28 -3.53
CA PRO A 104 7.16 14.32 -4.54
C PRO A 104 7.94 14.02 -5.84
N ASP A 105 8.93 13.12 -5.77
CA ASP A 105 9.83 12.79 -6.89
C ASP A 105 9.29 11.69 -7.81
N ILE A 106 8.15 11.08 -7.50
CA ILE A 106 7.51 10.05 -8.34
C ILE A 106 7.04 10.69 -9.64
N SER A 107 7.63 10.25 -10.76
CA SER A 107 7.53 11.01 -12.01
C SER A 107 6.11 11.06 -12.58
N TYR A 108 5.31 10.02 -12.35
CA TYR A 108 3.95 9.93 -12.87
C TYR A 108 2.97 10.90 -12.20
N PHE A 109 3.30 11.51 -11.06
CA PHE A 109 2.52 12.60 -10.47
C PHE A 109 2.65 13.94 -11.24
N SER A 110 3.70 14.07 -12.05
CA SER A 110 3.95 15.21 -12.92
C SER A 110 3.56 14.94 -14.38
N SER A 111 2.95 13.79 -14.66
CA SER A 111 2.47 13.45 -16.00
C SER A 111 1.42 14.46 -16.49
N LYS A 112 1.42 14.74 -17.79
CA LYS A 112 0.36 15.54 -18.44
C LYS A 112 -1.00 14.86 -18.38
N ASP A 113 -1.01 13.54 -18.21
CA ASP A 113 -2.22 12.74 -18.13
C ASP A 113 -2.77 12.64 -16.71
N PHE A 114 -2.12 13.26 -15.72
CA PHE A 114 -2.61 13.29 -14.34
C PHE A 114 -4.02 13.92 -14.25
N PRO A 115 -4.99 13.28 -13.57
CA PRO A 115 -4.86 12.08 -12.72
C PRO A 115 -5.23 10.75 -13.42
N ASN A 116 -5.52 10.75 -14.72
CA ASN A 116 -6.02 9.56 -15.44
C ASN A 116 -4.98 8.43 -15.56
N ASN A 117 -3.69 8.74 -15.37
CA ASN A 117 -2.62 7.75 -15.35
C ASN A 117 -2.46 7.02 -14.01
N LEU A 118 -3.13 7.44 -12.94
CA LEU A 118 -2.97 6.85 -11.60
C LEU A 118 -3.50 5.41 -11.53
N GLN A 119 -4.73 5.18 -11.98
CA GLN A 119 -5.33 3.84 -11.95
C GLN A 119 -4.52 2.80 -12.75
N PRO A 120 -4.08 3.07 -14.00
CA PRO A 120 -3.18 2.17 -14.70
C PRO A 120 -1.89 1.84 -13.92
N LYS A 121 -1.37 2.80 -13.13
CA LYS A 121 -0.18 2.57 -12.30
C LYS A 121 -0.46 1.67 -11.11
N TRP A 122 -1.53 1.91 -10.37
CA TRP A 122 -1.92 1.01 -9.28
C TRP A 122 -2.28 -0.39 -9.78
N GLU A 123 -2.89 -0.49 -10.96
CA GLU A 123 -3.17 -1.78 -11.62
C GLU A 123 -1.88 -2.53 -11.94
N GLU A 124 -0.89 -1.84 -12.52
CA GLU A 124 0.44 -2.37 -12.80
C GLU A 124 1.15 -2.83 -11.51
N HIS A 125 1.15 -2.00 -10.46
CA HIS A 125 1.93 -2.22 -9.24
C HIS A 125 1.38 -3.37 -8.38
N PHE A 126 0.06 -3.45 -8.20
CA PHE A 126 -0.57 -4.44 -7.32
C PHE A 126 -2.00 -4.85 -7.72
N GLY A 127 -2.75 -3.99 -8.41
CA GLY A 127 -4.18 -4.19 -8.67
C GLY A 127 -4.53 -5.45 -9.44
N TYR A 128 -3.67 -5.85 -10.37
CA TYR A 128 -3.86 -7.05 -11.19
C TYR A 128 -3.96 -8.34 -10.34
N LEU A 129 -3.47 -8.31 -9.11
CA LEU A 129 -3.47 -9.46 -8.21
C LEU A 129 -4.86 -9.77 -7.63
N THR A 130 -5.77 -8.80 -7.58
CA THR A 130 -7.16 -9.09 -7.17
C THR A 130 -7.84 -10.04 -8.15
N GLU A 131 -7.61 -9.86 -9.46
CA GLU A 131 -8.14 -10.74 -10.52
C GLU A 131 -7.51 -12.14 -10.49
N LYS A 132 -6.31 -12.26 -9.93
CA LYS A 132 -5.63 -13.53 -9.65
C LYS A 132 -6.08 -14.20 -8.34
N GLY A 133 -7.05 -13.59 -7.66
CA GLY A 133 -7.64 -14.08 -6.42
C GLY A 133 -6.70 -13.96 -5.22
N TYR A 134 -5.81 -12.97 -5.20
CA TYR A 134 -5.13 -12.55 -3.98
C TYR A 134 -6.00 -11.55 -3.22
N THR A 135 -5.98 -11.65 -1.89
CA THR A 135 -6.58 -10.63 -1.03
C THR A 135 -5.62 -9.47 -0.87
N ILE A 136 -6.08 -8.26 -1.19
CA ILE A 136 -5.34 -7.01 -1.01
C ILE A 136 -6.00 -6.21 0.10
N ILE A 137 -5.20 -5.72 1.06
CA ILE A 137 -5.62 -4.79 2.10
C ILE A 137 -4.56 -3.69 2.14
N PRO A 138 -4.82 -2.47 1.64
CA PRO A 138 -3.87 -1.37 1.75
C PRO A 138 -3.43 -1.16 3.21
N GLY A 139 -2.14 -1.29 3.45
CA GLY A 139 -1.52 -1.23 4.78
C GLY A 139 -1.30 0.20 5.24
N GLU A 140 -1.01 1.08 4.28
CA GLU A 140 -0.89 2.51 4.50
C GLU A 140 -1.33 3.26 3.25
N PHE A 141 -2.10 4.32 3.47
CA PHE A 141 -2.32 5.39 2.50
C PHE A 141 -2.80 6.64 3.23
N GLY A 142 -2.39 7.79 2.74
CA GLY A 142 -2.82 9.07 3.29
C GLY A 142 -2.11 10.26 2.68
N SER A 143 -2.52 11.44 3.09
CA SER A 143 -1.94 12.73 2.68
C SER A 143 -2.43 13.83 3.60
N LYS A 144 -1.87 15.03 3.50
CA LYS A 144 -2.45 16.24 4.12
C LYS A 144 -3.76 16.63 3.45
N TYR A 145 -4.09 16.10 2.26
CA TYR A 145 -5.37 16.32 1.58
C TYR A 145 -5.67 17.82 1.39
N GLY A 146 -4.65 18.59 1.00
CA GLY A 146 -4.74 20.04 0.86
C GLY A 146 -4.99 20.82 2.16
N THR A 147 -5.05 20.17 3.33
CA THR A 147 -5.23 20.85 4.62
C THR A 147 -3.91 21.42 5.12
N THR A 148 -4.00 22.40 6.03
CA THR A 148 -2.84 22.94 6.73
C THR A 148 -2.74 22.30 8.10
N THR A 149 -1.57 21.71 8.39
CA THR A 149 -1.18 21.17 9.68
C THR A 149 -0.03 22.01 10.25
N ASN A 150 0.38 21.74 11.49
CA ASN A 150 1.59 22.29 12.09
C ASN A 150 2.88 22.02 11.28
N THR A 151 2.87 20.98 10.43
CA THR A 151 3.98 20.56 9.57
C THR A 151 3.86 21.07 8.14
N GLY A 152 2.87 21.93 7.86
CA GLY A 152 2.71 22.64 6.58
C GLY A 152 1.38 22.35 5.88
N THR A 153 1.24 22.88 4.66
CA THR A 153 0.04 22.72 3.84
C THR A 153 0.25 21.63 2.80
N GLY A 154 -0.70 20.70 2.69
CA GLY A 154 -0.68 19.65 1.67
C GLY A 154 -0.86 20.17 0.25
N ASP A 155 -0.34 19.43 -0.73
CA ASP A 155 -0.56 19.74 -2.14
C ASP A 155 -2.04 19.52 -2.51
N THR A 156 -2.63 20.47 -3.25
CA THR A 156 -3.99 20.32 -3.79
C THR A 156 -4.14 19.16 -4.76
N LYS A 157 -3.05 18.73 -5.42
CA LYS A 157 -3.05 17.51 -6.25
C LYS A 157 -3.28 16.26 -5.44
N ASP A 158 -2.89 16.24 -4.16
CA ASP A 158 -3.14 15.09 -3.30
C ASP A 158 -4.61 14.91 -2.93
N VAL A 159 -5.41 15.98 -2.96
CA VAL A 159 -6.87 15.86 -2.90
C VAL A 159 -7.37 14.99 -4.06
N VAL A 160 -6.94 15.32 -5.28
CA VAL A 160 -7.34 14.61 -6.51
C VAL A 160 -6.85 13.17 -6.51
N LEU A 161 -5.60 12.94 -6.07
CA LEU A 161 -5.02 11.60 -5.98
C LEU A 161 -5.78 10.73 -4.98
N GLN A 162 -6.07 11.24 -3.78
CA GLN A 162 -6.77 10.50 -2.73
C GLN A 162 -8.25 10.26 -3.09
N ASP A 163 -8.92 11.20 -3.74
CA ASP A 163 -10.26 10.95 -4.31
C ASP A 163 -10.20 9.79 -5.33
N LYS A 164 -9.21 9.81 -6.24
CA LYS A 164 -9.04 8.75 -7.24
C LYS A 164 -8.65 7.40 -6.65
N LEU A 165 -7.87 7.39 -5.57
CA LEU A 165 -7.49 6.16 -4.89
C LEU A 165 -8.69 5.50 -4.21
N ILE A 166 -9.58 6.29 -3.61
CA ILE A 166 -10.84 5.79 -3.05
C ILE A 166 -11.77 5.27 -4.14
N ASP A 167 -11.93 6.00 -5.27
CA ASP A 167 -12.69 5.52 -6.43
C ASP A 167 -12.13 4.17 -6.91
N TYR A 168 -10.82 4.04 -6.98
CA TYR A 168 -10.15 2.81 -7.41
C TYR A 168 -10.37 1.63 -6.45
N PHE A 169 -10.33 1.86 -5.13
CA PHE A 169 -10.65 0.82 -4.16
C PHE A 169 -12.09 0.35 -4.26
N ILE A 170 -13.03 1.27 -4.53
CA ILE A 170 -14.43 0.92 -4.81
C ILE A 170 -14.52 0.05 -6.08
N ASP A 171 -13.90 0.49 -7.19
CA ASP A 171 -13.93 -0.23 -8.47
C ASP A 171 -13.33 -1.64 -8.40
N LYS A 172 -12.32 -1.85 -7.53
CA LYS A 172 -11.66 -3.15 -7.33
C LYS A 172 -12.23 -3.95 -6.16
N GLU A 173 -13.30 -3.47 -5.51
CA GLU A 173 -13.94 -4.10 -4.35
C GLU A 173 -12.98 -4.31 -3.15
N ILE A 174 -12.02 -3.41 -2.96
CA ILE A 174 -11.04 -3.44 -1.88
C ILE A 174 -11.65 -2.79 -0.63
N CYS A 175 -12.32 -3.61 0.19
CA CYS A 175 -13.14 -3.13 1.29
C CYS A 175 -12.48 -3.08 2.68
N ASN A 176 -11.24 -3.54 2.80
CA ASN A 176 -10.48 -3.51 4.05
C ASN A 176 -9.24 -2.66 3.83
N PHE A 177 -8.89 -1.81 4.80
CA PHE A 177 -7.76 -0.91 4.67
C PHE A 177 -7.28 -0.40 6.04
N PHE A 178 -6.07 0.16 6.07
CA PHE A 178 -5.52 0.91 7.20
C PHE A 178 -5.08 2.30 6.69
N TYR A 179 -5.77 3.35 7.14
CA TYR A 179 -5.41 4.72 6.77
C TYR A 179 -4.21 5.19 7.58
N TRP A 180 -3.25 5.83 6.92
CA TRP A 180 -2.12 6.50 7.53
C TRP A 180 -2.39 8.02 7.63
N SER A 181 -2.69 8.56 8.80
CA SER A 181 -2.86 7.88 10.08
C SER A 181 -4.00 8.49 10.86
N TYR A 182 -4.35 7.89 12.00
CA TYR A 182 -5.16 8.61 12.98
C TYR A 182 -4.43 9.89 13.44
N ASN A 183 -3.14 9.76 13.72
CA ASN A 183 -2.31 10.75 14.40
C ASN A 183 -2.07 12.01 13.54
N PRO A 184 -2.23 13.23 14.10
CA PRO A 184 -2.00 14.47 13.37
C PRO A 184 -0.51 14.75 13.10
N ASN A 185 0.40 14.15 13.87
CA ASN A 185 1.82 14.46 13.87
C ASN A 185 2.66 13.60 12.89
N SER A 186 2.07 13.12 11.79
CA SER A 186 2.85 12.66 10.65
C SER A 186 3.26 13.87 9.81
N ASP A 187 4.56 14.07 9.62
CA ASP A 187 5.09 15.31 9.05
C ASP A 187 4.64 15.58 7.62
N ASP A 188 4.46 14.52 6.84
CA ASP A 188 4.11 14.52 5.43
C ASP A 188 2.59 14.37 5.20
N THR A 189 1.90 13.51 5.95
CA THR A 189 0.46 13.24 5.74
C THR A 189 -0.47 13.97 6.71
N GLY A 190 0.02 14.46 7.84
CA GLY A 190 -0.85 14.72 8.99
C GLY A 190 -1.66 13.47 9.38
N GLY A 191 -2.89 13.67 9.85
CA GLY A 191 -3.78 12.57 10.29
C GLY A 191 -5.24 12.74 9.90
N LEU A 192 -6.10 11.95 10.55
CA LEU A 192 -7.56 12.05 10.51
C LEU A 192 -8.11 13.07 11.52
N VAL A 193 -7.31 13.49 12.48
CA VAL A 193 -7.62 14.58 13.41
C VAL A 193 -6.65 15.75 13.19
N GLU A 194 -7.05 16.93 13.65
CA GLU A 194 -6.23 18.13 13.70
C GLU A 194 -5.15 18.03 14.80
N ASP A 195 -4.25 19.01 14.85
CA ASP A 195 -3.11 19.05 15.78
C ASP A 195 -3.50 19.05 17.27
N ASP A 196 -4.78 19.30 17.58
CA ASP A 196 -5.36 19.24 18.91
C ASP A 196 -5.70 17.80 19.39
N TRP A 197 -5.46 16.80 18.53
CA TRP A 197 -5.74 15.37 18.73
C TRP A 197 -7.21 15.00 18.95
N GLN A 198 -8.12 15.93 18.68
CA GLN A 198 -9.53 15.79 19.03
C GLN A 198 -10.46 16.13 17.87
N THR A 199 -10.17 17.20 17.14
CA THR A 199 -11.04 17.72 16.09
C THR A 199 -10.84 16.89 14.81
N PRO A 200 -11.86 16.19 14.30
CA PRO A 200 -11.73 15.39 13.09
C PRO A 200 -11.61 16.27 11.83
N ILE A 201 -10.77 15.87 10.88
CA ILE A 201 -10.65 16.55 9.58
C ILE A 201 -11.75 16.02 8.65
N SER A 202 -12.89 16.73 8.61
CA SER A 202 -14.10 16.27 7.91
C SER A 202 -13.86 15.93 6.45
N SER A 203 -13.06 16.71 5.71
CA SER A 203 -12.81 16.46 4.28
C SER A 203 -12.13 15.11 4.01
N LYS A 204 -11.19 14.69 4.86
CA LYS A 204 -10.53 13.37 4.77
C LYS A 204 -11.50 12.26 5.15
N ILE A 205 -12.27 12.46 6.22
CA ILE A 205 -13.25 11.48 6.71
C ILE A 205 -14.36 11.27 5.68
N ASP A 206 -14.88 12.34 5.08
CA ASP A 206 -15.93 12.27 4.06
C ASP A 206 -15.47 11.47 2.85
N ASN A 207 -14.20 11.63 2.43
CA ASN A 207 -13.64 10.81 1.36
C ASN A 207 -13.57 9.32 1.74
N LEU A 208 -13.06 8.99 2.93
CA LEU A 208 -13.03 7.60 3.42
C LEU A 208 -14.44 7.01 3.60
N GLN A 209 -15.41 7.82 4.00
CA GLN A 209 -16.79 7.39 4.17
C GLN A 209 -17.41 6.89 2.85
N LYS A 210 -16.98 7.40 1.68
CA LYS A 210 -17.44 6.87 0.38
C LYS A 210 -17.15 5.37 0.27
N LEU A 211 -15.91 4.96 0.57
CA LEU A 211 -15.49 3.55 0.53
C LEU A 211 -16.23 2.73 1.59
N ILE A 212 -16.28 3.22 2.83
CA ILE A 212 -16.95 2.51 3.94
C ILE A 212 -18.43 2.28 3.62
N GLN A 213 -19.12 3.28 3.09
CA GLN A 213 -20.54 3.17 2.74
C GLN A 213 -20.77 2.19 1.59
N TYR A 214 -19.92 2.24 0.55
CA TYR A 214 -19.98 1.28 -0.55
C TYR A 214 -19.81 -0.15 -0.04
N CYS A 215 -18.80 -0.41 0.78
CA CYS A 215 -18.48 -1.75 1.27
C CYS A 215 -19.55 -2.30 2.22
N ASN A 216 -20.11 -1.48 3.12
CA ASN A 216 -21.20 -1.89 3.99
C ASN A 216 -22.47 -2.29 3.21
N GLN A 217 -22.67 -1.76 1.99
CA GLN A 217 -23.79 -2.15 1.14
C GLN A 217 -23.59 -3.52 0.48
N GLN A 218 -22.33 -3.99 0.33
CA GLN A 218 -22.03 -5.30 -0.26
C GLN A 218 -22.18 -6.46 0.74
N GLU A 219 -22.15 -6.17 2.04
CA GLU A 219 -22.29 -7.18 3.11
C GLU A 219 -23.75 -7.54 3.43
N ASN A 220 -24.73 -6.80 2.87
CA ASN A 220 -26.17 -6.99 3.08
C ASN A 220 -26.86 -7.61 1.86
#